data_AF-A0AA35VCU8-F1
#
_entry.id   AF-A0AA35VCU8-F1
#
_cell.length_a   1.000
_cell.length_b   1.000
_cell.length_c   1.000
_cell.angle_alpha   90.00
_cell.angle_beta   90.00
_cell.angle_gamma   90.00
#
_symmetry.space_group_name_H-M   'P 1'
#
loop_
_entity.id
_entity.type
_entity.pdbx_description
1 polymer ?
#
loop_
_entity_poly.entity_id
_entity_poly.type
_entity_poly.pdbx_seq_one_letter_code
_entity_poly.pdbx_strand_id
1 'polypeptide(L)'
;MAETGSPQFVIACNSLSRASCVICLTGLAIYISLLVSILKFPFRIRFQSDYKWSMVAIVITQSIGVGVGVISPMFRCFTVVSFISFTRWNRNHLEVFKVEKYWTQQLCEWKESHITFLSNGHRSRNLIRNLKKPILSAWIGFQKVVVVTCKIIGLIPIVVLLIFMYCSYYFKSIKEMMLNPPSSTHDIDEDLSNYVLLLEDNTEFAEITLKRISNSMNRMMQKAEKEQDDNLLKFLEKSIGFEGVENFDICQVQPLLSIEFPNSWSLPIVTLTCIAIALPNIGKDATNNLFKCVGEGLFYTHIVEESLNNARQYVNIQKATMTLWDEVEDKYKWLENTLEKRAYEGKTSREILEWFANKAEEIVIEVSKSTNIGEPVEYLPWKLIVANSMYRITQTIMFTYQSNILEINEEWLFTLLTHMIADILVACFTNIPRVITMKCHETAIEKREASVEAAAKLLGRTTEIIKRLETYELPNIHQDKMAFIDEWRLHLQRIP
;
A
#
# COMPACT_ATOMS: atom_id res chain seq x y z
N MET A 1 -5.81 -10.37 8.99
CA MET A 1 -4.85 -10.08 10.07
C MET A 1 -4.56 -8.58 10.25
N ALA A 2 -4.16 -7.82 9.23
CA ALA A 2 -3.82 -6.39 9.38
C ALA A 2 -4.95 -5.55 10.01
N GLU A 3 -6.16 -5.67 9.47
CA GLU A 3 -7.33 -4.94 9.95
C GLU A 3 -7.71 -5.34 11.39
N THR A 4 -7.75 -6.65 11.68
CA THR A 4 -8.12 -7.20 12.99
C THR A 4 -7.06 -6.96 14.07
N GLY A 5 -5.79 -6.88 13.67
CA GLY A 5 -4.66 -6.57 14.54
C GLY A 5 -4.41 -5.07 14.74
N SER A 6 -5.17 -4.20 14.05
CA SER A 6 -5.00 -2.76 14.19
C SER A 6 -5.40 -2.30 15.60
N PRO A 7 -4.61 -1.43 16.25
CA PRO A 7 -4.94 -0.93 17.59
C PRO A 7 -6.31 -0.23 17.63
N GLN A 8 -6.70 0.44 16.54
CA GLN A 8 -8.02 1.09 16.46
C GLN A 8 -9.14 0.07 16.47
N PHE A 9 -9.03 -1.02 15.69
CA PHE A 9 -10.03 -2.09 15.70
C PHE A 9 -10.12 -2.76 17.08
N VAL A 10 -8.98 -3.08 17.68
CA VAL A 10 -8.89 -3.68 19.02
C VAL A 10 -9.52 -2.78 20.09
N ILE A 11 -9.16 -1.49 20.12
CA ILE A 11 -9.73 -0.52 21.06
C ILE A 11 -11.22 -0.32 20.82
N ALA A 12 -11.65 -0.28 19.57
CA ALA A 12 -13.06 -0.08 19.25
C ALA A 12 -13.91 -1.28 19.71
N CYS A 13 -13.42 -2.51 19.51
CA CYS A 13 -14.11 -3.72 19.98
C CYS A 13 -14.22 -3.83 21.52
N ASN A 14 -13.36 -3.09 22.25
CA ASN A 14 -13.37 -3.06 23.71
C ASN A 14 -14.71 -2.54 24.28
N SER A 15 -15.21 -3.19 25.33
CA SER A 15 -16.43 -2.79 26.04
C SER A 15 -16.33 -1.38 26.64
N LEU A 16 -15.14 -0.97 27.08
CA LEU A 16 -14.90 0.35 27.67
C LEU A 16 -15.08 1.48 26.63
N SER A 17 -14.58 1.28 25.41
CA SER A 17 -14.70 2.25 24.32
C SER A 17 -16.17 2.41 23.90
N ARG A 18 -16.91 1.31 23.82
CA ARG A 18 -18.36 1.33 23.55
C ARG A 18 -19.14 2.07 24.62
N ALA A 19 -18.88 1.77 25.90
CA ALA A 19 -19.51 2.46 27.01
C ALA A 19 -19.21 3.96 27.01
N SER A 20 -17.94 4.32 26.76
CA SER A 20 -17.50 5.72 26.63
C SER A 20 -18.28 6.46 25.55
N CYS A 21 -18.49 5.87 24.37
CA CYS A 21 -19.31 6.51 23.34
C CYS A 21 -20.75 6.77 23.79
N VAL A 22 -21.39 5.80 24.44
CA VAL A 22 -22.76 5.99 24.95
C VAL A 22 -22.80 7.12 25.98
N ILE A 23 -21.83 7.16 26.89
CA ILE A 23 -21.70 8.22 27.90
C ILE A 23 -21.47 9.59 27.23
N CYS A 24 -20.64 9.65 26.19
CA CYS A 24 -20.40 10.88 25.43
C CYS A 24 -21.66 11.34 24.70
N LEU A 25 -22.43 10.43 24.09
CA LEU A 25 -23.68 10.73 23.41
C LEU A 25 -24.77 11.20 24.38
N THR A 26 -24.91 10.58 25.54
CA THR A 26 -25.86 11.01 26.57
C THR A 26 -25.45 12.37 27.15
N GLY A 27 -24.15 12.57 27.39
CA GLY A 27 -23.60 13.87 27.79
C GLY A 27 -23.90 14.97 26.76
N LEU A 28 -23.71 14.68 25.47
CA LEU A 28 -24.05 15.60 24.38
C LEU A 28 -25.55 15.92 24.37
N ALA A 29 -26.43 14.93 24.52
CA ALA A 29 -27.88 15.13 24.54
C ALA A 29 -28.31 16.02 25.72
N ILE A 30 -27.76 15.78 26.92
CA ILE A 30 -28.00 16.61 28.11
C ILE A 30 -27.52 18.05 27.85
N TYR A 31 -26.34 18.21 27.25
CA TYR A 31 -25.77 19.51 26.94
C TYR A 31 -26.62 20.29 25.91
N ILE A 32 -27.09 19.63 24.85
CA ILE A 32 -28.00 20.22 23.86
C ILE A 32 -29.32 20.65 24.53
N SER A 33 -29.89 19.80 25.39
CA SER A 33 -31.13 20.13 26.13
C SER A 33 -30.95 21.36 27.04
N LEU A 34 -29.79 21.48 27.69
CA LEU A 34 -29.42 22.65 28.48
C LEU A 34 -29.31 23.89 27.60
N LEU A 35 -28.62 23.81 26.45
CA LEU A 35 -28.50 24.93 25.50
C LEU A 35 -29.86 25.40 24.96
N VAL A 36 -30.75 24.47 24.59
CA VAL A 36 -32.11 24.81 24.13
C VAL A 36 -32.89 25.51 25.25
N SER A 37 -32.75 25.06 26.50
CA SER A 37 -33.39 25.68 27.65
C SER A 37 -32.87 27.11 27.89
N ILE A 38 -31.56 27.32 27.74
CA ILE A 38 -30.90 28.63 27.82
C ILE A 38 -31.38 29.57 26.70
N LEU A 39 -31.47 29.06 25.46
CA LEU A 39 -31.93 29.81 24.28
C LEU A 39 -33.40 30.22 24.39
N LYS A 40 -34.25 29.39 25.00
CA LYS A 40 -35.67 29.70 25.24
C LYS A 40 -35.89 30.76 26.32
N PHE A 41 -34.95 30.93 27.26
CA PHE A 41 -35.04 31.92 28.34
C PHE A 41 -33.80 32.83 28.41
N PRO A 42 -33.53 33.63 27.36
CA PRO A 42 -32.30 34.42 27.26
C PRO A 42 -32.20 35.51 28.34
N PHE A 43 -33.35 36.00 28.82
CA PHE A 43 -33.43 37.11 29.77
C PHE A 43 -33.08 36.75 31.22
N ARG A 44 -33.19 35.47 31.63
CA ARG A 44 -33.01 35.09 33.04
C ARG A 44 -31.55 34.89 33.45
N ILE A 45 -30.68 34.53 32.51
CA ILE A 45 -29.28 34.14 32.78
C ILE A 45 -28.32 35.34 32.64
N ARG A 46 -28.64 36.31 31.77
CA ARG A 46 -27.78 37.48 31.50
C ARG A 46 -27.70 38.46 32.68
N PHE A 47 -28.66 38.45 33.60
CA PHE A 47 -28.80 39.46 34.67
C PHE A 47 -28.50 38.97 36.11
N GLN A 48 -28.02 37.73 36.30
CA GLN A 48 -27.72 37.19 37.64
C GLN A 48 -26.32 36.60 37.82
N SER A 49 -25.53 36.47 36.75
CA SER A 49 -24.18 35.87 36.83
C SER A 49 -23.09 36.93 37.04
N ASP A 50 -22.27 36.76 38.08
CA ASP A 50 -21.10 37.61 38.37
C ASP A 50 -20.10 37.71 37.20
N TYR A 51 -20.11 36.71 36.31
CA TYR A 51 -19.23 36.62 35.14
C TYR A 51 -19.66 37.46 33.92
N LYS A 52 -20.79 38.17 33.96
CA LYS A 52 -21.28 39.10 32.90
C LYS A 52 -21.10 38.54 31.46
N TRP A 53 -20.38 39.26 30.58
CA TRP A 53 -20.14 38.89 29.17
C TRP A 53 -19.27 37.64 29.01
N SER A 54 -18.41 37.33 29.97
CA SER A 54 -17.54 36.15 29.95
C SER A 54 -18.34 34.85 29.97
N MET A 55 -19.58 34.87 30.45
CA MET A 55 -20.48 33.71 30.43
C MET A 55 -20.73 33.20 29.00
N VAL A 56 -20.89 34.11 28.02
CA VAL A 56 -21.08 33.74 26.61
C VAL A 56 -19.83 33.04 26.06
N ALA A 57 -18.64 33.57 26.36
CA ALA A 57 -17.38 32.98 25.94
C ALA A 57 -17.15 31.59 26.56
N ILE A 58 -17.50 31.40 27.84
CA ILE A 58 -17.44 30.10 28.52
C ILE A 58 -18.37 29.08 27.84
N VAL A 59 -19.61 29.46 27.54
CA VAL A 59 -20.57 28.57 26.87
C VAL A 59 -20.08 28.18 25.47
N ILE A 60 -19.56 29.12 24.69
CA ILE A 60 -18.99 28.84 23.36
C ILE A 60 -17.80 27.87 23.47
N THR A 61 -16.89 28.12 24.41
CA THR A 61 -15.68 27.30 24.60
C THR A 61 -16.03 25.87 25.05
N GLN A 62 -16.98 25.74 25.98
CA GLN A 62 -17.51 24.44 26.42
C GLN A 62 -18.25 23.72 25.28
N SER A 63 -19.00 24.44 24.45
CA SER A 63 -19.70 23.86 23.29
C SER A 63 -18.72 23.25 22.29
N ILE A 64 -17.63 23.97 21.99
CA ILE A 64 -16.56 23.46 21.14
C ILE A 64 -15.91 22.23 21.78
N GLY A 65 -15.58 22.30 23.08
CA GLY A 65 -14.98 21.19 23.81
C GLY A 65 -15.85 19.92 23.82
N VAL A 66 -17.15 20.06 24.06
CA VAL A 66 -18.13 18.95 24.02
C VAL A 66 -18.25 18.40 22.60
N GLY A 67 -18.35 19.28 21.60
CA GLY A 67 -18.40 18.87 20.19
C GLY A 67 -17.18 18.04 19.80
N VAL A 68 -15.98 18.58 20.03
CA VAL A 68 -14.71 17.90 19.72
C VAL A 68 -14.55 16.60 20.52
N GLY A 69 -14.92 16.60 21.80
CA GLY A 69 -14.79 15.43 22.68
C GLY A 69 -15.67 14.24 22.28
N VAL A 70 -16.77 14.48 21.56
CA VAL A 70 -17.71 13.43 21.11
C VAL A 70 -17.29 12.81 19.78
N ILE A 71 -16.54 13.53 18.94
CA ILE A 71 -16.13 13.09 17.59
C ILE A 71 -15.38 11.75 17.65
N SER A 72 -14.31 11.66 18.46
CA SER A 72 -13.46 10.47 18.52
C SER A 72 -14.20 9.21 19.03
N PRO A 73 -14.96 9.26 20.15
CA PRO A 73 -15.80 8.15 20.57
C PRO A 73 -16.86 7.74 19.54
N MET A 74 -17.49 8.71 18.85
CA MET A 74 -18.47 8.43 17.80
C MET A 74 -17.85 7.65 16.63
N PHE A 75 -16.71 8.10 16.09
CA PHE A 75 -16.04 7.40 15.00
C PHE A 75 -15.70 5.96 15.38
N ARG A 76 -15.15 5.74 16.59
CA ARG A 76 -14.86 4.39 17.09
C ARG A 76 -16.10 3.53 17.24
N CYS A 77 -17.20 4.11 17.74
CA CYS A 77 -18.46 3.39 17.90
C CYS A 77 -19.10 3.07 16.55
N PHE A 78 -19.04 3.97 15.58
CA PHE A 78 -19.58 3.75 14.23
C PHE A 78 -18.91 2.56 13.55
N THR A 79 -17.59 2.46 13.61
CA THR A 79 -16.84 1.29 13.11
C THR A 79 -17.35 0.01 13.78
N VAL A 80 -17.52 0.01 15.09
CA VAL A 80 -17.93 -1.20 15.82
C VAL A 80 -19.39 -1.56 15.57
N VAL A 81 -20.27 -0.57 15.50
CA VAL A 81 -21.70 -0.72 15.23
C VAL A 81 -21.90 -1.23 13.79
N SER A 82 -21.14 -0.74 12.81
CA SER A 82 -21.21 -1.26 11.44
C SER A 82 -20.74 -2.72 11.37
N PHE A 83 -19.73 -3.10 12.17
CA PHE A 83 -19.30 -4.50 12.32
C PHE A 83 -20.30 -5.39 13.10
N ILE A 84 -20.90 -4.90 14.19
CA ILE A 84 -21.69 -5.69 15.16
C ILE A 84 -23.21 -5.73 14.86
N SER A 85 -23.81 -4.70 14.27
CA SER A 85 -25.28 -4.52 14.23
C SER A 85 -26.07 -5.57 13.46
N PHE A 86 -25.43 -6.53 12.82
CA PHE A 86 -26.11 -7.59 12.08
C PHE A 86 -25.86 -9.00 12.62
N THR A 87 -25.01 -9.18 13.64
CA THR A 87 -24.43 -10.48 13.96
C THR A 87 -24.80 -11.02 15.35
N ARG A 88 -25.18 -10.15 16.30
CA ARG A 88 -25.17 -10.51 17.72
C ARG A 88 -26.51 -10.94 18.33
N TRP A 89 -27.58 -11.08 17.55
CA TRP A 89 -28.88 -11.40 18.17
C TRP A 89 -29.01 -12.87 18.57
N ASN A 90 -28.25 -13.77 17.95
CA ASN A 90 -28.27 -15.17 18.35
C ASN A 90 -27.12 -15.46 19.33
N ARG A 91 -27.45 -15.41 20.63
CA ARG A 91 -26.87 -16.22 21.74
C ARG A 91 -26.13 -15.49 22.89
N ASN A 92 -26.36 -16.11 24.06
CA ASN A 92 -25.78 -16.01 25.40
C ASN A 92 -25.62 -14.62 26.05
N HIS A 93 -26.74 -14.08 26.51
CA HIS A 93 -26.81 -12.96 27.47
C HIS A 93 -25.97 -13.14 28.75
N LEU A 94 -25.52 -14.37 29.04
CA LEU A 94 -24.70 -14.70 30.22
C LEU A 94 -23.22 -14.29 30.09
N GLU A 95 -22.69 -14.14 28.87
CA GLU A 95 -21.29 -13.72 28.66
C GLU A 95 -21.02 -12.26 29.02
N VAL A 96 -22.07 -11.44 29.11
CA VAL A 96 -21.99 -10.03 29.52
C VAL A 96 -21.47 -9.91 30.97
N PHE A 97 -21.73 -10.91 31.81
CA PHE A 97 -21.29 -10.95 33.21
C PHE A 97 -19.93 -11.62 33.41
N LYS A 98 -19.40 -12.33 32.40
CA LYS A 98 -18.06 -12.93 32.45
C LYS A 98 -17.03 -11.82 32.30
N VAL A 99 -16.17 -11.62 33.29
CA VAL A 99 -15.03 -10.68 33.20
C VAL A 99 -13.82 -11.46 32.73
N GLU A 100 -13.22 -11.03 31.61
CA GLU A 100 -12.05 -11.66 31.03
C GLU A 100 -10.84 -11.54 31.96
N LYS A 101 -9.99 -12.57 31.97
CA LYS A 101 -8.85 -12.67 32.90
C LYS A 101 -7.89 -11.49 32.76
N TYR A 102 -7.63 -11.04 31.52
CA TYR A 102 -6.69 -9.96 31.22
C TYR A 102 -7.02 -8.64 31.94
N TRP A 103 -8.31 -8.36 32.20
CA TRP A 103 -8.70 -7.15 32.93
C TRP A 103 -8.12 -7.13 34.34
N THR A 104 -8.19 -8.25 35.05
CA THR A 104 -7.77 -8.33 36.44
C THR A 104 -6.37 -8.88 36.63
N GLN A 105 -5.73 -9.37 35.56
CA GLN A 105 -4.47 -10.10 35.61
C GLN A 105 -3.35 -9.31 36.29
N GLN A 106 -3.12 -8.07 35.85
CA GLN A 106 -2.04 -7.23 36.41
C GLN A 106 -2.30 -6.90 37.90
N LEU A 107 -3.56 -6.69 38.30
CA LEU A 107 -3.91 -6.48 39.72
C LEU A 107 -3.73 -7.76 40.54
N CYS A 108 -4.03 -8.93 39.97
CA CYS A 108 -3.77 -10.22 40.60
C CYS A 108 -2.26 -10.47 40.77
N GLU A 109 -1.46 -10.20 39.74
CA GLU A 109 0.01 -10.27 39.79
C GLU A 109 0.57 -9.30 40.83
N TRP A 110 0.06 -8.06 40.91
CA TRP A 110 0.46 -7.09 41.92
C TRP A 110 0.04 -7.50 43.34
N LYS A 111 -1.07 -8.21 43.48
CA LYS A 111 -1.54 -8.75 44.77
C LYS A 111 -0.61 -9.84 45.28
N GLU A 112 -0.06 -10.65 44.37
CA GLU A 112 0.86 -11.75 44.68
C GLU A 112 2.33 -11.31 44.76
N SER A 113 2.71 -10.20 44.12
CA SER A 113 4.10 -9.75 44.08
C SER A 113 4.66 -9.29 45.44
N HIS A 114 5.89 -9.69 45.72
CA HIS A 114 6.68 -9.19 46.84
C HIS A 114 7.40 -7.90 46.44
N ILE A 115 6.75 -6.75 46.64
CA ILE A 115 7.40 -5.45 46.39
C ILE A 115 8.34 -5.12 47.56
N THR A 116 9.63 -5.00 47.27
CA THR A 116 10.64 -4.41 48.16
C THR A 116 10.46 -2.91 48.22
N PHE A 117 9.57 -2.43 49.09
CA PHE A 117 9.40 -1.00 49.32
C PHE A 117 10.63 -0.39 50.00
N LEU A 118 11.18 0.66 49.39
CA LEU A 118 12.29 1.48 49.86
C LEU A 118 11.83 2.49 50.94
N SER A 119 11.04 2.05 51.91
CA SER A 119 10.53 2.92 53.00
C SER A 119 11.34 2.70 54.28
N ASN A 120 11.92 3.76 54.82
CA ASN A 120 12.83 3.74 55.98
C ASN A 120 12.16 3.49 57.35
N GLY A 121 10.87 3.11 57.41
CA GLY A 121 10.14 2.88 58.66
C GLY A 121 9.65 1.44 58.84
N HIS A 122 10.01 0.80 59.96
CA HIS A 122 9.54 -0.56 60.29
C HIS A 122 8.01 -0.64 60.51
N ARG A 123 7.42 0.44 61.07
CA ARG A 123 5.97 0.54 61.35
C ARG A 123 5.14 0.79 60.09
N SER A 124 5.64 1.60 59.15
CA SER A 124 4.98 1.86 57.86
C SER A 124 5.00 0.64 56.94
N ARG A 125 6.13 -0.10 56.88
CA ARG A 125 6.23 -1.35 56.08
C ARG A 125 5.21 -2.40 56.51
N ASN A 126 4.96 -2.54 57.82
CA ASN A 126 4.01 -3.53 58.32
C ASN A 126 2.55 -3.13 58.01
N LEU A 127 2.21 -1.84 58.17
CA LEU A 127 0.89 -1.31 57.82
C LEU A 127 0.61 -1.40 56.32
N ILE A 128 1.56 -1.02 55.47
CA ILE A 128 1.42 -1.09 54.01
C ILE A 128 1.25 -2.55 53.56
N ARG A 129 2.01 -3.49 54.13
CA ARG A 129 1.90 -4.92 53.80
C ARG A 129 0.54 -5.50 54.21
N ASN A 130 0.02 -5.09 55.37
CA ASN A 130 -1.29 -5.54 55.88
C ASN A 130 -2.46 -4.92 55.11
N LEU A 131 -2.32 -3.68 54.64
CA LEU A 131 -3.36 -2.98 53.86
C LEU A 131 -3.30 -3.28 52.35
N LYS A 132 -2.16 -3.69 51.80
CA LYS A 132 -1.98 -3.99 50.37
C LYS A 132 -2.98 -5.03 49.86
N LYS A 133 -3.08 -6.18 50.54
CA LYS A 133 -3.95 -7.30 50.14
C LYS A 133 -5.45 -6.92 50.11
N PRO A 134 -6.02 -6.33 51.16
CA PRO A 134 -7.44 -5.94 51.13
C PRO A 134 -7.71 -4.82 50.11
N ILE A 135 -6.82 -3.82 49.99
CA ILE A 135 -6.95 -2.74 49.00
C ILE A 135 -6.95 -3.29 47.57
N LEU A 136 -6.00 -4.16 47.22
CA LEU A 136 -5.94 -4.76 45.88
C LEU A 136 -7.13 -5.70 45.64
N SER A 137 -7.64 -6.40 46.66
CA SER A 137 -8.85 -7.21 46.52
C SER A 137 -10.09 -6.37 46.24
N ALA A 138 -10.22 -5.22 46.91
CA ALA A 138 -11.30 -4.27 46.67
C ALA A 138 -11.20 -3.66 45.27
N TRP A 139 -9.98 -3.32 44.82
CA TRP A 139 -9.74 -2.83 43.45
C TRP A 139 -10.05 -3.85 42.37
N ILE A 140 -9.69 -5.13 42.57
CA ILE A 140 -10.08 -6.21 41.65
C ILE A 140 -11.60 -6.33 41.57
N GLY A 141 -12.29 -6.30 42.72
CA GLY A 141 -13.75 -6.32 42.77
C GLY A 141 -14.38 -5.13 42.05
N PHE A 142 -13.88 -3.92 42.32
CA PHE A 142 -14.33 -2.68 41.67
C PHE A 142 -14.11 -2.72 40.15
N GLN A 143 -12.93 -3.14 39.68
CA GLN A 143 -12.64 -3.25 38.26
C GLN A 143 -13.58 -4.24 37.56
N LYS A 144 -13.89 -5.39 38.19
CA LYS A 144 -14.89 -6.33 37.66
C LYS A 144 -16.26 -5.68 37.50
N VAL A 145 -16.74 -4.95 38.52
CA VAL A 145 -18.02 -4.24 38.48
C VAL A 145 -18.04 -3.19 37.35
N VAL A 146 -16.97 -2.40 37.21
CA VAL A 146 -16.83 -1.40 36.14
C VAL A 146 -16.89 -2.07 34.76
N VAL A 147 -16.13 -3.14 34.52
CA VAL A 147 -16.12 -3.84 33.23
C VAL A 147 -17.50 -4.38 32.87
N VAL A 148 -18.20 -5.02 33.82
CA VAL A 148 -19.58 -5.53 33.61
C VAL A 148 -20.53 -4.37 33.29
N THR A 149 -20.45 -3.27 34.05
CA THR A 149 -21.28 -2.07 33.80
C THR A 149 -21.03 -1.51 32.40
N CYS A 150 -19.77 -1.41 31.98
CA CYS A 150 -19.41 -0.96 30.63
C CYS A 150 -19.91 -1.91 29.54
N LYS A 151 -19.87 -3.23 29.76
CA LYS A 151 -20.46 -4.20 28.83
C LYS A 151 -21.97 -3.99 28.68
N ILE A 152 -22.69 -3.77 29.78
CA ILE A 152 -24.13 -3.49 29.77
C ILE A 152 -24.42 -2.18 29.02
N ILE A 153 -23.72 -1.10 29.33
CA ILE A 153 -23.89 0.20 28.65
C ILE A 153 -23.61 0.06 27.14
N GLY A 154 -22.55 -0.67 26.78
CA GLY A 154 -22.18 -0.91 25.39
C GLY A 154 -23.19 -1.73 24.56
N LEU A 155 -24.22 -2.33 25.18
CA LEU A 155 -25.32 -3.00 24.48
C LEU A 155 -26.44 -2.03 24.08
N ILE A 156 -26.54 -0.86 24.71
CA ILE A 156 -27.62 0.12 24.49
C ILE A 156 -27.74 0.52 23.00
N PRO A 157 -26.65 0.88 22.28
CA PRO A 157 -26.76 1.24 20.87
C PRO A 157 -27.28 0.11 19.99
N ILE A 158 -26.92 -1.13 20.31
CA ILE A 158 -27.36 -2.32 19.56
C ILE A 158 -28.86 -2.52 19.76
N VAL A 159 -29.35 -2.41 21.00
CA VAL A 159 -30.79 -2.50 21.31
C VAL A 159 -31.56 -1.38 20.62
N VAL A 160 -31.07 -0.15 20.64
CA VAL A 160 -31.70 0.99 19.96
C VAL A 160 -31.77 0.78 18.45
N LEU A 161 -30.70 0.28 17.83
CA LEU A 161 -30.68 -0.04 16.40
C LEU A 161 -31.62 -1.19 16.07
N LEU A 162 -31.75 -2.20 16.92
CA LEU A 162 -32.71 -3.28 16.74
C LEU A 162 -34.15 -2.79 16.84
N ILE A 163 -34.46 -1.91 17.79
CA ILE A 163 -35.77 -1.26 17.88
C ILE A 163 -36.03 -0.46 16.60
N PHE A 164 -35.05 0.32 16.13
CA PHE A 164 -35.18 1.07 14.88
C PHE A 164 -35.36 0.16 13.66
N MET A 165 -34.62 -0.94 13.57
CA MET A 165 -34.74 -1.93 12.50
C MET A 165 -36.07 -2.68 12.55
N TYR A 166 -36.57 -3.03 13.73
CA TYR A 166 -37.87 -3.67 13.91
C TYR A 166 -39.01 -2.70 13.56
N CYS A 167 -38.90 -1.43 13.96
CA CYS A 167 -39.82 -0.37 13.55
C CYS A 167 -39.75 -0.10 12.03
N SER A 168 -38.55 -0.09 11.46
CA SER A 168 -38.32 0.09 10.02
C SER A 168 -38.85 -1.10 9.22
N TYR A 169 -38.65 -2.34 9.68
CA TYR A 169 -39.23 -3.55 9.11
C TYR A 169 -40.77 -3.51 9.16
N TYR A 170 -41.35 -3.04 10.27
CA TYR A 170 -42.80 -2.82 10.38
C TYR A 170 -43.32 -1.75 9.40
N PHE A 171 -42.53 -0.71 9.12
CA PHE A 171 -42.84 0.30 8.10
C PHE A 171 -42.57 -0.18 6.66
N LYS A 172 -41.61 -1.07 6.45
CA LYS A 172 -41.20 -1.62 5.15
C LYS A 172 -42.07 -2.81 4.71
N SER A 173 -42.71 -3.50 5.67
CA SER A 173 -43.67 -4.59 5.41
C SER A 173 -44.95 -4.12 4.72
N ILE A 174 -45.26 -2.81 4.73
CA ILE A 174 -46.33 -2.21 3.90
C ILE A 174 -45.87 -1.94 2.45
N LYS A 175 -44.55 -1.98 2.16
CA LYS A 175 -43.98 -1.57 0.87
C LYS A 175 -43.36 -2.72 0.04
N GLU A 176 -43.05 -3.87 0.62
CA GLU A 176 -42.32 -4.95 -0.08
C GLU A 176 -43.14 -6.24 -0.24
N MET A 177 -44.34 -6.12 -0.84
CA MET A 177 -45.01 -7.20 -1.59
C MET A 177 -44.66 -7.11 -3.09
N MET A 178 -43.40 -6.88 -3.44
CA MET A 178 -42.89 -7.01 -4.81
C MET A 178 -41.38 -7.27 -4.77
N LEU A 179 -41.00 -8.44 -5.31
CA LEU A 179 -39.66 -8.84 -5.76
C LEU A 179 -38.67 -9.40 -4.70
N ASN A 180 -38.63 -10.74 -4.67
CA ASN A 180 -37.50 -11.59 -4.30
C ASN A 180 -36.84 -12.10 -5.62
N PRO A 181 -35.67 -12.80 -5.65
CA PRO A 181 -34.49 -12.91 -4.75
C PRO A 181 -33.17 -12.85 -5.62
N PRO A 182 -32.00 -13.51 -5.36
CA PRO A 182 -31.44 -14.17 -4.15
C PRO A 182 -29.98 -13.75 -3.78
N SER A 183 -29.58 -14.12 -2.57
CA SER A 183 -28.20 -14.08 -2.06
C SER A 183 -27.50 -15.44 -2.26
N SER A 184 -26.31 -15.42 -2.87
CA SER A 184 -25.43 -16.59 -3.02
C SER A 184 -24.63 -16.87 -1.73
N THR A 185 -24.79 -18.07 -1.19
CA THR A 185 -23.95 -18.67 -0.17
C THR A 185 -22.66 -19.17 -0.82
N HIS A 186 -21.55 -18.49 -0.56
CA HIS A 186 -20.23 -19.11 -0.63
C HIS A 186 -19.79 -19.41 0.80
N ASP A 187 -19.51 -20.70 1.04
CA ASP A 187 -18.88 -21.20 2.26
C ASP A 187 -17.46 -20.66 2.34
N ILE A 188 -17.07 -20.23 3.54
CA ILE A 188 -15.72 -19.71 3.82
C ILE A 188 -14.87 -20.91 4.22
N ASP A 189 -13.71 -21.01 3.58
CA ASP A 189 -12.73 -22.05 3.85
C ASP A 189 -12.31 -22.06 5.33
N GLU A 190 -12.35 -23.24 5.95
CA GLU A 190 -12.14 -23.47 7.39
C GLU A 190 -10.72 -23.05 7.85
N ASP A 191 -9.80 -22.83 6.91
CA ASP A 191 -8.42 -22.42 7.15
C ASP A 191 -8.25 -20.93 7.53
N LEU A 192 -9.18 -20.05 7.12
CA LEU A 192 -9.04 -18.60 7.35
C LEU A 192 -9.23 -18.18 8.82
N SER A 193 -9.90 -18.99 9.66
CA SER A 193 -10.14 -18.68 11.07
C SER A 193 -8.86 -18.48 11.87
N ASN A 194 -7.77 -19.14 11.46
CA ASN A 194 -6.47 -19.10 12.12
C ASN A 194 -5.76 -17.74 11.98
N TYR A 195 -6.17 -16.88 11.04
CA TYR A 195 -5.53 -15.60 10.73
C TYR A 195 -6.22 -14.38 11.36
N VAL A 196 -7.17 -14.60 12.28
CA VAL A 196 -7.87 -13.55 13.05
C VAL A 196 -7.24 -13.41 14.42
N LEU A 197 -6.77 -12.20 14.72
CA LEU A 197 -6.41 -11.83 16.09
C LEU A 197 -7.71 -11.54 16.86
N LEU A 198 -8.20 -12.54 17.60
CA LEU A 198 -9.34 -12.41 18.50
C LEU A 198 -8.85 -12.09 19.92
N LEU A 199 -9.62 -11.29 20.65
CA LEU A 199 -9.43 -11.08 22.10
C LEU A 199 -9.95 -12.24 22.98
N GLU A 200 -10.12 -13.43 22.38
CA GLU A 200 -10.61 -14.69 22.96
C GLU A 200 -12.16 -14.84 23.10
N ASP A 201 -12.63 -16.09 22.89
CA ASP A 201 -13.98 -16.67 23.07
C ASP A 201 -15.17 -16.24 22.17
N ASN A 202 -14.95 -15.63 20.99
CA ASN A 202 -16.04 -15.42 20.02
C ASN A 202 -15.70 -15.95 18.62
N THR A 203 -15.68 -17.28 18.47
CA THR A 203 -15.36 -17.98 17.21
C THR A 203 -16.31 -17.62 16.06
N GLU A 204 -17.62 -17.51 16.33
CA GLU A 204 -18.64 -17.18 15.32
C GLU A 204 -18.55 -15.69 14.87
N PHE A 205 -18.13 -14.78 15.77
CA PHE A 205 -17.86 -13.38 15.41
C PHE A 205 -16.65 -13.25 14.49
N ALA A 206 -15.66 -14.12 14.68
CA ALA A 206 -14.46 -14.17 13.85
C ALA A 206 -14.81 -14.52 12.40
N GLU A 207 -15.64 -15.53 12.19
CA GLU A 207 -16.04 -16.00 10.86
C GLU A 207 -16.80 -14.93 10.08
N ILE A 208 -17.76 -14.24 10.70
CA ILE A 208 -18.53 -13.19 10.01
C ILE A 208 -17.66 -11.96 9.73
N THR A 209 -16.79 -11.59 10.67
CA THR A 209 -15.85 -10.49 10.48
C THR A 209 -14.89 -10.80 9.32
N LEU A 210 -14.33 -12.01 9.30
CA LEU A 210 -13.54 -12.52 8.17
C LEU A 210 -14.30 -12.47 6.86
N LYS A 211 -15.56 -12.91 6.83
CA LYS A 211 -16.40 -12.87 5.61
C LYS A 211 -16.47 -11.47 5.04
N ARG A 212 -16.67 -10.47 5.91
CA ARG A 212 -16.80 -9.07 5.48
C ARG A 212 -15.48 -8.49 4.99
N ILE A 213 -14.39 -8.74 5.73
CA ILE A 213 -13.04 -8.31 5.33
C ILE A 213 -12.68 -8.94 4.00
N SER A 214 -12.88 -10.26 3.86
CA SER A 214 -12.67 -11.00 2.61
C SER A 214 -13.52 -10.43 1.46
N ASN A 215 -14.82 -10.20 1.68
CA ASN A 215 -15.69 -9.59 0.67
C ASN A 215 -15.25 -8.18 0.26
N SER A 216 -14.81 -7.36 1.23
CA SER A 216 -14.26 -6.03 0.97
C SER A 216 -12.99 -6.12 0.11
N MET A 217 -12.08 -7.02 0.48
CA MET A 217 -10.83 -7.25 -0.21
C MET A 217 -11.04 -7.77 -1.63
N ASN A 218 -11.92 -8.75 -1.80
CA ASN A 218 -12.31 -9.29 -3.10
C ASN A 218 -12.93 -8.22 -4.00
N ARG A 219 -13.80 -7.35 -3.47
CA ARG A 219 -14.36 -6.22 -4.24
C ARG A 219 -13.28 -5.25 -4.69
N MET A 220 -12.31 -4.97 -3.84
CA MET A 220 -11.18 -4.11 -4.19
C MET A 220 -10.31 -4.73 -5.28
N MET A 221 -9.99 -6.02 -5.16
CA MET A 221 -9.25 -6.77 -6.18
C MET A 221 -10.01 -6.79 -7.50
N GLN A 222 -11.31 -7.10 -7.50
CA GLN A 222 -12.15 -7.06 -8.71
C GLN A 222 -12.25 -5.67 -9.34
N LYS A 223 -12.22 -4.61 -8.54
CA LYS A 223 -12.17 -3.24 -9.07
C LYS A 223 -10.81 -2.96 -9.71
N ALA A 224 -9.73 -3.36 -9.06
CA ALA A 224 -8.36 -3.19 -9.52
C ALA A 224 -8.09 -4.01 -10.80
N GLU A 225 -8.65 -5.21 -10.91
CA GLU A 225 -8.60 -6.06 -12.11
C GLU A 225 -9.22 -5.36 -13.33
N LYS A 226 -10.33 -4.63 -13.13
CA LYS A 226 -10.96 -3.83 -14.19
C LYS A 226 -10.16 -2.58 -14.61
N GLU A 227 -9.16 -2.19 -13.82
CA GLU A 227 -8.25 -1.09 -14.14
C GLU A 227 -7.02 -1.58 -14.94
N GLN A 228 -6.85 -2.90 -15.11
CA GLN A 228 -5.79 -3.46 -15.94
C GLN A 228 -6.04 -3.14 -17.42
N ASP A 229 -4.99 -2.70 -18.12
CA ASP A 229 -5.08 -2.35 -19.54
C ASP A 229 -4.75 -3.58 -20.43
N ASP A 230 -5.67 -3.89 -21.33
CA ASP A 230 -5.53 -4.99 -22.29
C ASP A 230 -4.37 -4.78 -23.29
N ASN A 231 -3.92 -3.53 -23.51
CA ASN A 231 -2.84 -3.22 -24.43
C ASN A 231 -1.49 -3.68 -23.88
N LEU A 232 -1.21 -3.44 -22.59
CA LEU A 232 0.01 -3.95 -21.95
C LEU A 232 0.04 -5.48 -22.01
N LEU A 233 -1.07 -6.14 -21.74
CA LEU A 233 -1.19 -7.60 -21.83
C LEU A 233 -0.82 -8.13 -23.24
N LYS A 234 -1.39 -7.53 -24.30
CA LYS A 234 -1.05 -7.86 -25.69
C LYS A 234 0.40 -7.51 -26.05
N PHE A 235 0.95 -6.47 -25.42
CA PHE A 235 2.34 -6.08 -25.62
C PHE A 235 3.30 -7.12 -25.06
N LEU A 236 3.03 -7.64 -23.86
CA LEU A 236 3.84 -8.67 -23.22
C LEU A 236 3.82 -10.00 -24.00
N GLU A 237 2.75 -10.31 -24.74
CA GLU A 237 2.68 -11.48 -25.63
C GLU A 237 3.73 -11.47 -26.75
N LYS A 238 4.34 -10.32 -27.03
CA LYS A 238 5.47 -10.23 -27.98
C LYS A 238 6.76 -10.84 -27.43
N SER A 239 6.83 -11.08 -26.12
CA SER A 239 7.95 -11.77 -25.50
C SER A 239 7.87 -13.26 -25.78
N ILE A 240 8.85 -13.79 -26.52
CA ILE A 240 8.96 -15.21 -26.86
C ILE A 240 9.91 -15.92 -25.87
N GLY A 241 10.63 -15.16 -25.04
CA GLY A 241 11.58 -15.67 -24.06
C GLY A 241 12.24 -14.51 -23.30
N PHE A 242 13.51 -14.67 -22.96
CA PHE A 242 14.27 -13.67 -22.21
C PHE A 242 15.50 -13.17 -22.97
N GLU A 243 15.58 -13.43 -24.27
CA GLU A 243 16.73 -13.09 -25.12
C GLU A 243 16.99 -11.58 -25.12
N GLY A 244 15.93 -10.77 -25.07
CA GLY A 244 16.05 -9.32 -24.96
C GLY A 244 16.73 -8.84 -23.68
N VAL A 245 16.63 -9.61 -22.58
CA VAL A 245 17.35 -9.31 -21.34
C VAL A 245 18.85 -9.53 -21.52
N GLU A 246 19.24 -10.56 -22.25
CA GLU A 246 20.63 -10.85 -22.58
C GLU A 246 21.23 -9.85 -23.59
N ASN A 247 20.45 -9.50 -24.61
CA ASN A 247 20.95 -8.82 -25.81
C ASN A 247 20.95 -7.29 -25.74
N PHE A 248 20.31 -6.65 -24.75
CA PHE A 248 20.27 -5.18 -24.70
C PHE A 248 21.64 -4.57 -24.36
N ASP A 249 22.49 -5.30 -23.65
CA ASP A 249 23.84 -4.87 -23.28
C ASP A 249 24.77 -6.09 -23.24
N ILE A 250 25.96 -5.98 -23.83
CA ILE A 250 26.95 -7.06 -23.87
C ILE A 250 28.31 -6.60 -23.29
N CYS A 251 29.09 -7.55 -22.78
CA CYS A 251 30.38 -7.28 -22.14
C CYS A 251 31.48 -6.82 -23.12
N GLN A 252 31.28 -7.02 -24.43
CA GLN A 252 32.22 -6.65 -25.49
C GLN A 252 32.21 -5.14 -25.79
N VAL A 253 31.16 -4.40 -25.38
CA VAL A 253 31.12 -2.95 -25.52
C VAL A 253 32.17 -2.33 -24.60
N GLN A 254 33.05 -1.50 -25.18
CA GLN A 254 34.10 -0.81 -24.43
C GLN A 254 33.50 0.16 -23.42
N PRO A 255 33.83 0.06 -22.12
CA PRO A 255 33.38 1.04 -21.14
C PRO A 255 33.96 2.44 -21.43
N LEU A 256 33.13 3.47 -21.40
CA LEU A 256 33.60 4.87 -21.50
C LEU A 256 34.25 5.37 -20.21
N LEU A 257 33.90 4.75 -19.07
CA LEU A 257 34.38 5.10 -17.75
C LEU A 257 34.90 3.86 -17.05
N SER A 258 35.85 4.04 -16.12
CA SER A 258 36.32 2.97 -15.24
C SER A 258 35.30 2.56 -14.17
N ILE A 259 34.19 3.31 -14.06
CA ILE A 259 33.11 3.04 -13.11
C ILE A 259 32.15 2.04 -13.74
N GLU A 260 31.83 0.98 -13.00
CA GLU A 260 30.78 0.03 -13.38
C GLU A 260 29.41 0.58 -12.98
N PHE A 261 28.52 0.76 -13.96
CA PHE A 261 27.15 1.17 -13.74
C PHE A 261 26.27 -0.08 -13.66
N PRO A 262 25.69 -0.43 -12.50
CA PRO A 262 24.70 -1.49 -12.45
C PRO A 262 23.48 -1.07 -13.27
N ASN A 263 22.85 -2.03 -13.95
CA ASN A 263 21.59 -1.77 -14.64
C ASN A 263 20.42 -1.85 -13.66
N SER A 264 19.39 -1.04 -13.91
CA SER A 264 18.06 -1.22 -13.33
C SER A 264 17.14 -1.84 -14.39
N TRP A 265 15.93 -2.27 -14.01
CA TRP A 265 14.94 -2.75 -14.96
C TRP A 265 14.41 -1.62 -15.83
N SER A 266 14.12 -0.46 -15.22
CA SER A 266 13.50 0.68 -15.89
C SER A 266 14.42 1.35 -16.91
N LEU A 267 15.72 1.46 -16.60
CA LEU A 267 16.68 2.22 -17.40
C LEU A 267 16.78 1.72 -18.86
N PRO A 268 17.03 0.43 -19.13
CA PRO A 268 17.08 -0.08 -20.50
C PRO A 268 15.72 0.02 -21.20
N ILE A 269 14.60 -0.15 -20.50
CA ILE A 269 13.25 0.03 -21.07
C ILE A 269 13.09 1.45 -21.64
N VAL A 270 13.43 2.47 -20.85
CA VAL A 270 13.31 3.87 -21.30
C VAL A 270 14.29 4.16 -22.43
N THR A 271 15.55 3.70 -22.32
CA THR A 271 16.57 3.90 -23.36
C THR A 271 16.16 3.28 -24.70
N LEU A 272 15.69 2.03 -24.71
CA LEU A 272 15.19 1.35 -25.91
C LEU A 272 13.98 2.09 -26.50
N THR A 273 13.10 2.60 -25.63
CA THR A 273 11.92 3.37 -26.04
C THR A 273 12.33 4.67 -26.75
N CYS A 274 13.31 5.42 -26.22
CA CYS A 274 13.83 6.62 -26.86
C CYS A 274 14.31 6.36 -28.29
N ILE A 275 15.03 5.26 -28.51
CA ILE A 275 15.50 4.86 -29.84
C ILE A 275 14.30 4.52 -30.73
N ALA A 276 13.36 3.71 -30.23
CA ALA A 276 12.21 3.23 -30.99
C ALA A 276 11.28 4.36 -31.45
N ILE A 277 11.07 5.38 -30.62
CA ILE A 277 10.17 6.49 -30.95
C ILE A 277 10.80 7.52 -31.90
N ALA A 278 12.13 7.59 -31.94
CA ALA A 278 12.87 8.47 -32.84
C ALA A 278 12.88 7.98 -34.31
N LEU A 279 12.51 6.72 -34.57
CA LEU A 279 12.49 6.15 -35.92
C LEU A 279 11.42 6.84 -36.79
N PRO A 280 11.81 7.51 -37.90
CA PRO A 280 10.93 8.39 -38.65
C PRO A 280 9.85 7.68 -39.47
N ASN A 281 10.12 6.48 -40.00
CA ASN A 281 9.22 5.75 -40.90
C ASN A 281 8.23 4.83 -40.17
N ILE A 282 8.30 4.74 -38.84
CA ILE A 282 7.32 3.99 -38.04
C ILE A 282 6.00 4.77 -37.95
N GLY A 283 4.87 4.08 -38.10
CA GLY A 283 3.55 4.70 -37.95
C GLY A 283 3.35 5.35 -36.57
N LYS A 284 2.73 6.53 -36.53
CA LYS A 284 2.48 7.26 -35.27
C LYS A 284 1.68 6.43 -34.26
N ASP A 285 0.71 5.65 -34.74
CA ASP A 285 -0.13 4.81 -33.89
C ASP A 285 0.69 3.68 -33.23
N ALA A 286 1.64 3.08 -33.95
CA ALA A 286 2.53 2.06 -33.40
C ALA A 286 3.44 2.64 -32.31
N THR A 287 4.00 3.83 -32.55
CA THR A 287 4.82 4.55 -31.56
C THR A 287 4.02 4.96 -30.32
N ASN A 288 2.81 5.50 -30.51
CA ASN A 288 1.92 5.87 -29.40
C ASN A 288 1.50 4.65 -28.56
N ASN A 289 1.22 3.52 -29.22
CA ASN A 289 0.87 2.29 -28.53
C ASN A 289 2.05 1.75 -27.71
N LEU A 290 3.26 1.74 -28.28
CA LEU A 290 4.48 1.40 -27.53
C LEU A 290 4.63 2.33 -26.31
N PHE A 291 4.48 3.64 -26.52
CA PHE A 291 4.60 4.65 -25.47
C PHE A 291 3.66 4.39 -24.29
N LYS A 292 2.38 4.14 -24.58
CA LYS A 292 1.37 3.82 -23.57
C LYS A 292 1.70 2.53 -22.80
N CYS A 293 2.05 1.47 -23.52
CA CYS A 293 2.42 0.19 -22.91
C CYS A 293 3.67 0.32 -22.02
N VAL A 294 4.66 1.09 -22.46
CA VAL A 294 5.87 1.36 -21.67
C VAL A 294 5.55 2.16 -20.42
N GLY A 295 4.73 3.21 -20.50
CA GLY A 295 4.33 3.99 -19.31
C GLY A 295 3.64 3.14 -18.25
N GLU A 296 2.70 2.28 -18.66
CA GLU A 296 2.05 1.32 -17.75
C GLU A 296 3.00 0.24 -17.25
N GLY A 297 3.89 -0.25 -18.11
CA GLY A 297 4.90 -1.23 -17.74
C GLY A 297 5.86 -0.69 -16.67
N LEU A 298 6.32 0.55 -16.86
CA LEU A 298 7.20 1.28 -15.94
C LEU A 298 6.56 1.50 -14.57
N PHE A 299 5.24 1.68 -14.49
CA PHE A 299 4.53 1.75 -13.21
C PHE A 299 4.77 0.48 -12.37
N TYR A 300 4.63 -0.70 -12.96
CA TYR A 300 4.88 -1.96 -12.25
C TYR A 300 6.36 -2.22 -12.03
N THR A 301 7.22 -1.90 -13.01
CA THR A 301 8.67 -1.99 -12.88
C THR A 301 9.18 -1.15 -11.71
N HIS A 302 8.68 0.07 -11.55
CA HIS A 302 9.04 0.94 -10.44
C HIS A 302 8.65 0.34 -9.09
N ILE A 303 7.46 -0.27 -8.98
CA ILE A 303 7.03 -0.98 -7.77
C ILE A 303 7.98 -2.14 -7.43
N VAL A 304 8.46 -2.88 -8.43
CA VAL A 304 9.43 -3.96 -8.27
C VAL A 304 10.77 -3.42 -7.78
N GLU A 305 11.30 -2.40 -8.45
CA GLU A 305 12.59 -1.78 -8.14
C GLU A 305 12.61 -1.11 -6.75
N GLU A 306 11.57 -0.37 -6.38
CA GLU A 306 11.47 0.27 -5.06
C GLU A 306 11.43 -0.80 -3.93
N SER A 307 10.79 -1.93 -4.19
CA SER A 307 10.58 -2.99 -3.19
C SER A 307 11.81 -3.90 -3.04
N LEU A 308 12.52 -4.21 -4.13
CA LEU A 308 13.60 -5.22 -4.15
C LEU A 308 15.00 -4.61 -4.34
N ASN A 309 15.12 -3.46 -5.01
CA ASN A 309 16.39 -2.85 -5.40
C ASN A 309 16.58 -1.54 -4.61
N ASN A 310 16.52 -1.63 -3.28
CA ASN A 310 16.52 -0.45 -2.39
C ASN A 310 17.90 0.06 -1.98
N ALA A 311 18.99 -0.56 -2.46
CA ALA A 311 20.33 -0.05 -2.20
C ALA A 311 20.53 1.30 -2.92
N ARG A 312 21.28 2.20 -2.27
CA ARG A 312 21.39 3.61 -2.68
C ARG A 312 21.82 3.81 -4.14
N GLN A 313 22.68 2.94 -4.69
CA GLN A 313 23.11 3.00 -6.08
C GLN A 313 21.93 2.80 -7.05
N TYR A 314 21.05 1.84 -6.77
CA TYR A 314 19.85 1.59 -7.57
C TYR A 314 18.83 2.72 -7.38
N VAL A 315 18.69 3.26 -6.17
CA VAL A 315 17.82 4.43 -5.92
C VAL A 315 18.25 5.64 -6.76
N ASN A 316 19.55 5.87 -6.94
CA ASN A 316 20.02 6.96 -7.81
C ASN A 316 19.69 6.70 -9.28
N ILE A 317 19.88 5.46 -9.76
CA ILE A 317 19.55 5.06 -11.14
C ILE A 317 18.05 5.15 -11.40
N GLN A 318 17.21 4.73 -10.45
CA GLN A 318 15.75 4.83 -10.53
C GLN A 318 15.32 6.30 -10.66
N LYS A 319 15.87 7.18 -9.82
CA LYS A 319 15.61 8.63 -9.92
C LYS A 319 16.05 9.21 -11.27
N ALA A 320 17.23 8.81 -11.75
CA ALA A 320 17.73 9.23 -13.06
C ALA A 320 16.80 8.77 -14.19
N THR A 321 16.31 7.53 -14.09
CA THR A 321 15.37 6.96 -15.07
C THR A 321 14.02 7.66 -15.04
N MET A 322 13.45 7.93 -13.86
CA MET A 322 12.19 8.68 -13.76
C MET A 322 12.32 10.09 -14.31
N THR A 323 13.43 10.78 -14.00
CA THR A 323 13.70 12.12 -14.55
C THR A 323 13.78 12.09 -16.07
N LEU A 324 14.39 11.05 -16.63
CA LEU A 324 14.43 10.86 -18.08
C LEU A 324 13.03 10.54 -18.64
N TRP A 325 12.27 9.65 -18.00
CA TRP A 325 10.94 9.30 -18.46
C TRP A 325 10.01 10.52 -18.48
N ASP A 326 10.05 11.37 -17.46
CA ASP A 326 9.31 12.65 -17.43
C ASP A 326 9.72 13.56 -18.60
N GLU A 327 11.01 13.63 -18.93
CA GLU A 327 11.49 14.39 -20.10
C GLU A 327 10.97 13.81 -21.43
N VAL A 328 10.96 12.49 -21.54
CA VAL A 328 10.51 11.75 -22.72
C VAL A 328 8.99 11.88 -22.90
N GLU A 329 8.22 11.77 -21.82
CA GLU A 329 6.75 11.85 -21.80
C GLU A 329 6.24 13.27 -22.02
N ASP A 330 6.79 14.25 -21.31
CA ASP A 330 6.27 15.63 -21.38
C ASP A 330 6.84 16.42 -22.56
N LYS A 331 8.09 16.17 -22.92
CA LYS A 331 8.84 17.03 -23.85
C LYS A 331 9.31 16.32 -25.11
N TYR A 332 9.14 14.99 -25.19
CA TYR A 332 9.60 14.19 -26.31
C TYR A 332 11.09 14.37 -26.58
N LYS A 333 11.89 14.34 -25.51
CA LYS A 333 13.33 14.60 -25.52
C LYS A 333 14.11 13.55 -24.73
N TRP A 334 15.35 13.35 -25.15
CA TRP A 334 16.37 12.59 -24.41
C TRP A 334 17.58 13.49 -24.18
N LEU A 335 17.83 13.86 -22.91
CA LEU A 335 18.93 14.74 -22.50
C LEU A 335 18.95 16.04 -23.31
N GLU A 336 17.79 16.71 -23.38
CA GLU A 336 17.51 17.95 -24.13
C GLU A 336 17.49 17.81 -25.65
N ASN A 337 17.91 16.66 -26.20
CA ASN A 337 17.85 16.38 -27.63
C ASN A 337 16.45 15.89 -28.03
N THR A 338 15.94 16.37 -29.15
CA THR A 338 14.59 16.02 -29.62
C THR A 338 14.51 14.56 -30.07
N LEU A 339 13.42 13.88 -29.73
CA LEU A 339 13.06 12.56 -30.24
C LEU A 339 12.03 12.65 -31.38
N GLU A 340 11.70 13.85 -31.84
CA GLU A 340 10.71 14.05 -32.90
C GLU A 340 11.19 13.47 -34.23
N LYS A 341 10.34 12.64 -34.85
CA LYS A 341 10.62 11.97 -36.13
C LYS A 341 11.17 12.87 -37.23
N ARG A 342 10.66 14.11 -37.33
CA ARG A 342 11.13 15.11 -38.31
C ARG A 342 12.63 15.44 -38.21
N ALA A 343 13.25 15.29 -37.04
CA ALA A 343 14.68 15.53 -36.84
C ALA A 343 15.56 14.41 -37.42
N TYR A 344 14.95 13.27 -37.75
CA TYR A 344 15.61 12.07 -38.27
C TYR A 344 15.12 11.69 -39.66
N GLU A 345 14.25 12.49 -40.28
CA GLU A 345 13.74 12.25 -41.62
C GLU A 345 14.88 12.13 -42.65
N GLY A 346 14.83 11.07 -43.45
CA GLY A 346 15.88 10.75 -44.42
C GLY A 346 17.12 10.05 -43.87
N LYS A 347 17.21 9.82 -42.55
CA LYS A 347 18.29 9.01 -41.94
C LYS A 347 17.91 7.54 -41.92
N THR A 348 18.89 6.69 -42.14
CA THR A 348 18.79 5.23 -41.95
C THR A 348 18.76 4.86 -40.47
N SER A 349 18.24 3.67 -40.14
CA SER A 349 18.27 3.13 -38.77
C SER A 349 19.68 3.12 -38.18
N ARG A 350 20.69 2.82 -39.01
CA ARG A 350 22.09 2.82 -38.61
C ARG A 350 22.58 4.22 -38.24
N GLU A 351 22.31 5.23 -39.06
CA GLU A 351 22.71 6.62 -38.78
C GLU A 351 22.04 7.15 -37.51
N ILE A 352 20.81 6.72 -37.21
CA ILE A 352 20.12 7.07 -35.96
C ILE A 352 20.82 6.44 -34.75
N LEU A 353 21.15 5.14 -34.82
CA LEU A 353 21.89 4.44 -33.76
C LEU A 353 23.28 5.06 -33.54
N GLU A 354 24.02 5.34 -34.62
CA GLU A 354 25.33 6.00 -34.56
C GLU A 354 25.22 7.41 -33.95
N TRP A 355 24.17 8.16 -34.29
CA TRP A 355 23.92 9.47 -33.71
C TRP A 355 23.70 9.39 -32.20
N PHE A 356 22.86 8.47 -31.71
CA PHE A 356 22.63 8.29 -30.28
C PHE A 356 23.91 7.84 -29.56
N ALA A 357 24.67 6.90 -30.14
CA ALA A 357 25.92 6.41 -29.57
C ALA A 357 26.96 7.54 -29.42
N ASN A 358 27.19 8.31 -30.48
CA ASN A 358 28.14 9.41 -30.50
C ASN A 358 27.71 10.54 -29.55
N LYS A 359 26.41 10.89 -29.54
CA LYS A 359 25.89 11.94 -28.66
C LYS A 359 25.96 11.53 -27.19
N ALA A 360 25.68 10.27 -26.88
CA ALA A 360 25.83 9.71 -25.55
C ALA A 360 27.29 9.75 -25.08
N GLU A 361 28.23 9.35 -25.93
CA GLU A 361 29.66 9.43 -25.65
C GLU A 361 30.13 10.87 -25.39
N GLU A 362 29.71 11.82 -26.23
CA GLU A 362 30.00 13.25 -26.04
C GLU A 362 29.54 13.74 -24.66
N ILE A 363 28.29 13.43 -24.27
CA ILE A 363 27.72 13.82 -22.97
C ILE A 363 28.47 13.16 -21.82
N VAL A 364 28.81 11.87 -21.92
CA VAL A 364 29.57 11.16 -20.89
C VAL A 364 30.95 11.81 -20.70
N ILE A 365 31.64 12.15 -21.78
CA ILE A 365 32.96 12.81 -21.73
C ILE A 365 32.83 14.24 -21.17
N GLU A 366 31.79 14.98 -21.53
CA GLU A 366 31.58 16.34 -21.03
C GLU A 366 31.27 16.35 -19.53
N VAL A 367 30.31 15.55 -19.09
CA VAL A 367 29.87 15.48 -17.69
C VAL A 367 30.98 14.90 -16.81
N SER A 368 31.72 13.90 -17.29
CA SER A 368 32.81 13.27 -16.52
C SER A 368 33.98 14.21 -16.24
N LYS A 369 34.25 15.22 -17.09
CA LYS A 369 35.28 16.26 -16.82
C LYS A 369 34.97 17.10 -15.58
N SER A 370 33.69 17.28 -15.27
CA SER A 370 33.22 18.07 -14.13
C SER A 370 32.83 17.21 -12.91
N THR A 371 32.86 15.89 -13.06
CA THR A 371 32.47 14.92 -12.02
C THR A 371 33.72 14.25 -11.46
N ASN A 372 33.82 14.09 -10.14
CA ASN A 372 34.91 13.30 -9.57
C ASN A 372 34.68 11.82 -9.91
N ILE A 373 35.43 11.27 -10.86
CA ILE A 373 35.31 9.87 -11.34
C ILE A 373 35.61 8.82 -10.24
N GLY A 374 36.05 9.26 -9.05
CA GLY A 374 36.16 8.42 -7.85
C GLY A 374 34.91 8.37 -6.96
N GLU A 375 33.84 9.10 -7.29
CA GLU A 375 32.60 9.10 -6.51
C GLU A 375 31.78 7.81 -6.74
N PRO A 376 31.16 7.25 -5.68
CA PRO A 376 30.24 6.14 -5.81
C PRO A 376 29.07 6.46 -6.75
N VAL A 377 28.53 5.44 -7.42
CA VAL A 377 27.36 5.54 -8.33
C VAL A 377 26.16 6.26 -7.69
N GLU A 378 26.03 6.20 -6.37
CA GLU A 378 25.00 6.87 -5.57
C GLU A 378 24.94 8.40 -5.75
N TYR A 379 26.05 9.03 -6.13
CA TYR A 379 26.18 10.49 -6.25
C TYR A 379 26.40 10.97 -7.68
N LEU A 380 26.48 10.05 -8.64
CA LEU A 380 26.72 10.41 -10.02
C LEU A 380 25.55 11.22 -10.61
N PRO A 381 25.84 12.23 -11.46
CA PRO A 381 24.80 12.99 -12.14
C PRO A 381 23.90 12.09 -12.97
N TRP A 382 22.59 12.33 -12.92
CA TRP A 382 21.61 11.53 -13.67
C TRP A 382 21.88 11.51 -15.19
N LYS A 383 22.34 12.64 -15.76
CA LYS A 383 22.72 12.75 -17.18
C LYS A 383 23.81 11.73 -17.55
N LEU A 384 24.75 11.47 -16.63
CA LEU A 384 25.84 10.52 -16.85
C LEU A 384 25.32 9.08 -16.91
N ILE A 385 24.44 8.71 -15.98
CA ILE A 385 23.82 7.36 -15.90
C ILE A 385 23.05 7.06 -17.19
N VAL A 386 22.18 7.99 -17.59
CA VAL A 386 21.34 7.85 -18.78
C VAL A 386 22.17 7.84 -20.06
N ALA A 387 23.15 8.74 -20.19
CA ALA A 387 24.01 8.77 -21.36
C ALA A 387 24.82 7.47 -21.48
N ASN A 388 25.38 6.98 -20.38
CA ASN A 388 26.11 5.70 -20.38
C ASN A 388 25.22 4.53 -20.83
N SER A 389 23.97 4.47 -20.37
CA SER A 389 23.01 3.45 -20.83
C SER A 389 22.73 3.54 -22.32
N MET A 390 22.47 4.74 -22.85
CA MET A 390 22.25 4.95 -24.28
C MET A 390 23.45 4.53 -25.12
N TYR A 391 24.65 4.91 -24.71
CA TYR A 391 25.89 4.49 -25.38
C TYR A 391 26.01 2.97 -25.41
N ARG A 392 25.86 2.30 -24.25
CA ARG A 392 26.03 0.85 -24.17
C ARG A 392 25.01 0.09 -25.00
N ILE A 393 23.74 0.48 -24.95
CA ILE A 393 22.66 -0.17 -25.69
C ILE A 393 22.83 0.02 -27.20
N THR A 394 23.10 1.24 -27.64
CA THR A 394 23.28 1.51 -29.08
C THR A 394 24.50 0.81 -29.65
N GLN A 395 25.64 0.81 -28.93
CA GLN A 395 26.83 0.05 -29.32
C GLN A 395 26.57 -1.46 -29.35
N THR A 396 25.82 -1.99 -28.38
CA THR A 396 25.45 -3.40 -28.35
C THR A 396 24.61 -3.78 -29.57
N ILE A 397 23.55 -3.02 -29.87
CA ILE A 397 22.71 -3.26 -31.04
C ILE A 397 23.56 -3.20 -32.32
N MET A 398 24.44 -2.19 -32.42
CA MET A 398 25.32 -2.04 -33.57
C MET A 398 26.33 -3.19 -33.74
N PHE A 399 26.81 -3.75 -32.63
CA PHE A 399 27.78 -4.85 -32.63
C PHE A 399 27.10 -6.18 -32.93
N THR A 400 26.03 -6.52 -32.20
CA THR A 400 25.35 -7.83 -32.29
C THR A 400 24.74 -8.05 -33.67
N TYR A 401 24.24 -7.00 -34.31
CA TYR A 401 23.53 -7.10 -35.59
C TYR A 401 24.35 -6.59 -36.78
N GLN A 402 25.67 -6.47 -36.64
CA GLN A 402 26.59 -5.86 -37.63
C GLN A 402 26.45 -6.42 -39.05
N SER A 403 26.19 -7.73 -39.19
CA SER A 403 25.97 -8.40 -40.48
C SER A 403 24.64 -8.05 -41.14
N ASN A 404 23.61 -7.77 -40.33
CA ASN A 404 22.27 -7.39 -40.79
C ASN A 404 22.12 -5.86 -40.95
N ILE A 405 23.00 -5.07 -40.32
CA ILE A 405 22.89 -3.60 -40.19
C ILE A 405 22.93 -2.82 -41.50
N LEU A 406 23.58 -3.33 -42.55
CA LEU A 406 23.58 -2.68 -43.86
C LEU A 406 22.21 -2.78 -44.58
N GLU A 407 21.32 -3.66 -44.13
CA GLU A 407 19.99 -3.91 -44.70
C GLU A 407 18.83 -3.77 -43.68
N ILE A 408 19.07 -3.20 -42.49
CA ILE A 408 18.01 -2.99 -41.49
C ILE A 408 16.99 -1.98 -42.03
N ASN A 409 15.79 -2.47 -42.36
CA ASN A 409 14.60 -1.64 -42.45
C ASN A 409 14.19 -1.19 -41.04
N GLU A 410 13.71 0.04 -40.90
CA GLU A 410 13.26 0.61 -39.63
C GLU A 410 12.19 -0.24 -38.93
N GLU A 411 11.30 -0.89 -39.69
CA GLU A 411 10.29 -1.80 -39.14
C GLU A 411 10.91 -2.97 -38.38
N TRP A 412 12.03 -3.50 -38.88
CA TRP A 412 12.76 -4.57 -38.21
C TRP A 412 13.38 -4.07 -36.91
N LEU A 413 14.05 -2.91 -36.93
CA LEU A 413 14.65 -2.34 -35.72
C LEU A 413 13.59 -2.03 -34.67
N PHE A 414 12.46 -1.44 -35.07
CA PHE A 414 11.35 -1.16 -34.17
C PHE A 414 10.79 -2.44 -33.54
N THR A 415 10.67 -3.52 -34.32
CA THR A 415 10.22 -4.83 -33.84
C THR A 415 11.21 -5.41 -32.84
N LEU A 416 12.51 -5.37 -33.15
CA LEU A 416 13.58 -5.82 -32.25
C LEU A 416 13.54 -5.06 -30.92
N LEU A 417 13.51 -3.72 -30.95
CA LEU A 417 13.45 -2.87 -29.75
C LEU A 417 12.20 -3.18 -28.93
N THR A 418 11.06 -3.38 -29.59
CA THR A 418 9.79 -3.72 -28.95
C THR A 418 9.85 -5.08 -28.26
N HIS A 419 10.46 -6.10 -28.90
CA HIS A 419 10.66 -7.42 -28.29
C HIS A 419 11.59 -7.35 -27.08
N MET A 420 12.70 -6.61 -27.18
CA MET A 420 13.60 -6.42 -26.04
C MET A 420 12.91 -5.77 -24.85
N ILE A 421 12.10 -4.73 -25.09
CA ILE A 421 11.30 -4.09 -24.03
C ILE A 421 10.32 -5.08 -23.40
N ALA A 422 9.62 -5.89 -24.21
CA ALA A 422 8.69 -6.89 -23.72
C ALA A 422 9.39 -7.94 -22.85
N ASP A 423 10.51 -8.50 -23.31
CA ASP A 423 11.30 -9.49 -22.56
C ASP A 423 11.79 -8.93 -21.21
N ILE A 424 12.27 -7.69 -21.18
CA ILE A 424 12.72 -7.03 -19.94
C ILE A 424 11.53 -6.81 -18.98
N LEU A 425 10.37 -6.39 -19.49
CA LEU A 425 9.16 -6.23 -18.68
C LEU A 425 8.69 -7.57 -18.11
N VAL A 426 8.60 -8.61 -18.94
CA VAL A 426 8.19 -9.97 -18.53
C VAL A 426 9.14 -10.49 -17.45
N ALA A 427 10.46 -10.42 -17.65
CA ALA A 427 11.45 -10.82 -16.65
C ALA A 427 11.30 -10.03 -15.35
N CYS A 428 11.14 -8.70 -15.42
CA CYS A 428 10.91 -7.86 -14.26
C CYS A 428 9.66 -8.30 -13.48
N PHE A 429 8.56 -8.58 -14.20
CA PHE A 429 7.25 -8.88 -13.60
C PHE A 429 7.18 -10.24 -12.91
N THR A 430 8.10 -11.16 -13.19
CA THR A 430 8.27 -12.40 -12.40
C THR A 430 8.49 -12.13 -10.91
N ASN A 431 8.96 -10.93 -10.55
CA ASN A 431 9.16 -10.49 -9.18
C ASN A 431 7.90 -9.93 -8.49
N ILE A 432 6.81 -9.64 -9.23
CA ILE A 432 5.58 -9.05 -8.67
C ILE A 432 4.97 -9.90 -7.53
N PRO A 433 4.86 -11.25 -7.65
CA PRO A 433 4.35 -12.08 -6.56
C PRO A 433 5.18 -11.94 -5.26
N ARG A 434 6.51 -11.81 -5.39
CA ARG A 434 7.40 -11.56 -4.26
C ARG A 434 7.12 -10.20 -3.62
N VAL A 435 6.94 -9.15 -4.43
CA VAL A 435 6.61 -7.80 -3.95
C VAL A 435 5.27 -7.77 -3.22
N ILE A 436 4.24 -8.43 -3.78
CA ILE A 436 2.93 -8.58 -3.13
C ILE A 436 3.10 -9.25 -1.77
N THR A 437 3.87 -10.35 -1.71
CA THR A 437 4.16 -11.07 -0.47
C THR A 437 4.84 -10.16 0.55
N MET A 438 5.86 -9.40 0.15
CA MET A 438 6.54 -8.46 1.05
C MET A 438 5.59 -7.40 1.61
N LYS A 439 4.74 -6.81 0.76
CA LYS A 439 3.75 -5.82 1.20
C LYS A 439 2.72 -6.41 2.18
N CYS A 440 2.34 -7.67 2.00
CA CYS A 440 1.46 -8.38 2.94
C CYS A 440 2.11 -8.62 4.32
N HIS A 441 3.43 -8.72 4.38
CA HIS A 441 4.20 -8.99 5.61
C HIS A 441 4.78 -7.72 6.27
N GLU A 442 4.26 -6.54 5.93
CA GLU A 442 4.70 -5.28 6.54
C GLU A 442 4.64 -5.35 8.08
N THR A 443 5.78 -5.08 8.71
CA THR A 443 5.96 -5.25 10.16
C THR A 443 5.50 -4.02 10.91
N ALA A 444 5.65 -2.82 10.33
CA ALA A 444 5.22 -1.55 10.91
C ALA A 444 3.69 -1.50 11.01
N ILE A 445 3.16 -1.53 12.23
CA ILE A 445 1.71 -1.61 12.49
C ILE A 445 0.96 -0.44 11.84
N GLU A 446 1.56 0.75 11.86
CA GLU A 446 1.00 1.98 11.29
C GLU A 446 0.94 1.98 9.76
N LYS A 447 1.75 1.14 9.09
CA LYS A 447 1.76 1.01 7.62
C LYS A 447 1.07 -0.26 7.13
N ARG A 448 0.92 -1.27 8.00
CA ARG A 448 0.48 -2.62 7.62
C ARG A 448 -0.85 -2.65 6.88
N GLU A 449 -1.85 -1.91 7.34
CA GLU A 449 -3.16 -1.87 6.69
C GLU A 449 -3.07 -1.29 5.27
N ALA A 450 -2.46 -0.12 5.12
CA ALA A 450 -2.24 0.51 3.82
C ALA A 450 -1.36 -0.33 2.89
N SER A 451 -0.37 -1.04 3.44
CA SER A 451 0.52 -1.93 2.70
C SER A 451 -0.22 -3.16 2.17
N VAL A 452 -1.07 -3.79 2.98
CA VAL A 452 -1.93 -4.90 2.55
C VAL A 452 -2.94 -4.43 1.51
N GLU A 453 -3.53 -3.25 1.70
CA GLU A 453 -4.43 -2.66 0.70
C GLU A 453 -3.72 -2.45 -0.65
N ALA A 454 -2.50 -1.92 -0.62
CA ALA A 454 -1.67 -1.75 -1.80
C ALA A 454 -1.30 -3.10 -2.45
N ALA A 455 -0.99 -4.12 -1.64
CA ALA A 455 -0.68 -5.47 -2.11
C ALA A 455 -1.85 -6.09 -2.88
N ALA A 456 -3.07 -5.94 -2.38
CA ALA A 456 -4.25 -6.47 -3.04
C ALA A 456 -4.68 -5.68 -4.28
N LYS A 457 -4.50 -4.35 -4.30
CA LYS A 457 -4.68 -3.57 -5.53
C LYS A 457 -3.68 -4.00 -6.60
N LEU A 458 -2.42 -4.20 -6.21
CA LEU A 458 -1.38 -4.69 -7.10
C LEU A 458 -1.76 -6.08 -7.63
N LEU A 459 -2.12 -7.02 -6.75
CA LEU A 459 -2.55 -8.36 -7.13
C LEU A 459 -3.75 -8.32 -8.10
N GLY A 460 -4.77 -7.51 -7.84
CA GLY A 460 -5.91 -7.35 -8.73
C GLY A 460 -5.48 -6.86 -10.12
N ARG A 461 -4.67 -5.80 -10.19
CA ARG A 461 -4.17 -5.23 -11.46
C ARG A 461 -3.23 -6.14 -12.25
N THR A 462 -2.55 -7.06 -11.57
CA THR A 462 -1.53 -7.92 -12.19
C THR A 462 -1.96 -9.38 -12.29
N THR A 463 -3.21 -9.72 -11.92
CA THR A 463 -3.69 -11.10 -11.90
C THR A 463 -3.50 -11.79 -13.25
N GLU A 464 -3.88 -11.13 -14.35
CA GLU A 464 -3.72 -11.72 -15.69
C GLU A 464 -2.26 -11.73 -16.16
N ILE A 465 -1.44 -10.76 -15.73
CA ILE A 465 0.01 -10.79 -15.99
C ILE A 465 0.63 -12.02 -15.30
N ILE A 466 0.34 -12.24 -14.02
CA ILE A 466 0.89 -13.34 -13.23
C ILE A 466 0.50 -14.70 -13.84
N LYS A 467 -0.78 -14.88 -14.21
CA LYS A 467 -1.25 -16.12 -14.86
C LYS A 467 -0.48 -16.44 -16.15
N ARG A 468 -0.12 -15.41 -16.92
CA ARG A 468 0.66 -15.59 -18.15
C ARG A 468 2.13 -15.87 -17.85
N LEU A 469 2.70 -15.23 -16.83
CA LEU A 469 4.08 -15.51 -16.41
C LEU A 469 4.26 -16.96 -15.96
N GLU A 470 3.23 -17.61 -15.40
CA GLU A 470 3.24 -19.03 -15.05
C GLU A 470 3.42 -19.96 -16.27
N THR A 471 3.16 -19.50 -17.50
CA THR A 471 3.39 -20.30 -18.71
C THR A 471 4.82 -20.24 -19.24
N TYR A 472 5.64 -19.31 -18.74
CA TYR A 472 7.05 -19.17 -19.15
C TYR A 472 7.93 -20.14 -18.34
N GLU A 473 8.85 -20.80 -19.03
CA GLU A 473 9.93 -21.54 -18.37
C GLU A 473 10.95 -20.53 -17.80
N LEU A 474 10.93 -20.37 -16.47
CA LEU A 474 11.83 -19.44 -15.79
C LEU A 474 13.27 -19.98 -15.76
N PRO A 475 14.29 -19.12 -15.92
CA PRO A 475 15.68 -19.52 -15.77
C PRO A 475 15.95 -19.97 -14.32
N ASN A 476 16.88 -20.90 -14.15
CA ASN A 476 17.23 -21.45 -12.84
C ASN A 476 18.13 -20.48 -12.06
N ILE A 477 17.57 -19.34 -11.67
CA ILE A 477 18.19 -18.28 -10.89
C ILE A 477 17.60 -18.31 -9.48
N HIS A 478 18.44 -18.15 -8.46
CA HIS A 478 17.96 -18.02 -7.09
C HIS A 478 17.01 -16.81 -6.95
N GLN A 479 15.90 -16.95 -6.24
CA GLN A 479 14.85 -15.92 -6.15
C GLN A 479 15.37 -14.54 -5.70
N ASP A 480 16.39 -14.50 -4.84
CA ASP A 480 17.03 -13.24 -4.43
C ASP A 480 17.79 -12.53 -5.55
N LYS A 481 18.34 -13.29 -6.50
CA LYS A 481 19.08 -12.78 -7.65
C LYS A 481 18.14 -12.37 -8.80
N MET A 482 16.96 -12.98 -8.88
CA MET A 482 15.94 -12.63 -9.89
C MET A 482 15.48 -11.16 -9.83
N ALA A 483 15.73 -10.46 -8.73
CA ALA A 483 15.44 -9.03 -8.59
C ALA A 483 16.37 -8.12 -9.42
N PHE A 484 17.53 -8.61 -9.86
CA PHE A 484 18.55 -7.81 -10.51
C PHE A 484 18.71 -8.23 -11.97
N ILE A 485 18.49 -7.29 -12.89
CA ILE A 485 18.58 -7.56 -14.34
C ILE A 485 19.99 -8.05 -14.75
N ASP A 486 21.05 -7.57 -14.10
CA ASP A 486 22.41 -8.03 -14.37
C ASP A 486 22.63 -9.50 -13.97
N GLU A 487 21.94 -10.02 -12.94
CA GLU A 487 21.99 -11.44 -12.60
C GLU A 487 21.27 -12.31 -13.65
N TRP A 488 20.18 -11.80 -14.24
CA TRP A 488 19.53 -12.45 -15.38
C TRP A 488 20.48 -12.52 -16.57
N ARG A 489 21.11 -11.40 -16.93
CA ARG A 489 22.10 -11.33 -18.01
C ARG A 489 23.24 -12.31 -17.82
N LEU A 490 23.85 -12.30 -16.63
CA LEU A 490 24.95 -13.19 -16.30
C LEU A 490 24.56 -14.67 -16.36
N HIS A 491 23.30 -15.00 -16.06
CA HIS A 491 22.80 -16.37 -16.15
C HIS A 491 22.55 -16.79 -17.61
N LEU A 492 21.88 -15.95 -18.39
CA LEU A 492 21.51 -16.24 -19.78
C LEU A 492 22.76 -16.38 -20.66
N GLN A 493 23.75 -15.49 -20.49
CA GLN A 493 25.04 -15.54 -21.22
C GLN A 493 25.91 -16.76 -20.90
N ARG A 494 25.59 -17.53 -19.86
CA ARG A 494 26.32 -18.75 -19.46
C ARG A 494 25.73 -20.03 -20.04
N ILE A 495 24.55 -19.96 -20.64
CA ILE A 495 23.89 -21.12 -21.26
C ILE A 495 24.53 -21.30 -22.64
N PRO A 496 25.21 -22.43 -22.90
CA PRO A 496 25.95 -22.68 -24.15
C PRO A 496 25.06 -22.94 -25.36
#